data_AF-A0AAQ4DQ36-F1
#
_entry.id   AF-A0AAQ4DQ36-F1
#
_cell.length_a   1.000
_cell.length_b   1.000
_cell.length_c   1.000
_cell.angle_alpha   90.00
_cell.angle_beta   90.00
_cell.angle_gamma   90.00
#
_symmetry.space_group_name_H-M   'P 1'
#
loop_
_entity.id
_entity.type
_entity.pdbx_description
1 polymer ?
#
loop_
_entity_poly.entity_id
_entity_poly.type
_entity_poly.pdbx_seq_one_letter_code
_entity_poly.pdbx_strand_id
1 'polypeptide(L)'
;MSASEELRAGETLRWRNSALEKLSTGESPCWRKSVSEKLRVGETPCCRISALEKLRAGETPRWRKSAVEKLRAGETPRMRNSALEKLRVEETPRWRYSALEKLRAGETPRWRNSTLEKHHAGETPHLRNSALETLRVGETPPLRNFALEKLRVGESPRYRNSALEKLRVGETLRWRMSALEKLRVGECPRRRNSALEKLCVGEIPRWRN
;
A
#
# COMPACT_ATOMS: atom_id res chain seq x y z
N MET A 1 6.82 -10.16 32.21
CA MET A 1 7.28 -9.92 30.82
C MET A 1 8.34 -10.97 30.57
N SER A 2 8.28 -11.71 29.48
CA SER A 2 9.36 -12.64 29.14
C SER A 2 10.32 -11.92 28.22
N ALA A 3 11.55 -11.73 28.70
CA ALA A 3 12.66 -11.16 27.95
C ALA A 3 13.63 -12.29 27.60
N SER A 4 14.00 -12.40 26.33
CA SER A 4 14.96 -13.39 25.86
C SER A 4 15.72 -12.82 24.68
N GLU A 5 17.04 -13.03 24.64
CA GLU A 5 17.90 -12.51 23.57
C GLU A 5 17.67 -13.27 22.26
N GLU A 6 17.66 -14.61 22.31
CA GLU A 6 17.37 -15.44 21.14
C GLU A 6 16.48 -16.63 21.52
N LEU A 7 15.39 -16.82 20.78
CA LEU A 7 14.53 -18.00 20.93
C LEU A 7 14.36 -18.72 19.59
N ARG A 8 14.57 -20.04 19.62
CA ARG A 8 14.13 -20.98 18.59
C ARG A 8 13.11 -21.90 19.26
N ALA A 9 11.86 -21.82 18.83
CA ALA A 9 10.78 -22.63 19.38
C ALA A 9 9.98 -23.26 18.24
N GLY A 10 9.63 -24.54 18.42
CA GLY A 10 8.86 -25.37 17.49
C GLY A 10 7.53 -25.84 18.10
N GLU A 11 6.86 -24.97 18.85
CA GLU A 11 5.47 -25.19 19.30
C GLU A 11 4.65 -23.90 19.17
N THR A 12 3.32 -24.04 19.06
CA THR A 12 2.37 -22.91 18.98
C THR A 12 2.38 -22.11 20.27
N LEU A 13 3.20 -21.07 20.34
CA LEU A 13 3.36 -20.28 21.54
C LEU A 13 2.40 -19.09 21.61
N ARG A 14 1.66 -19.02 22.73
CA ARG A 14 0.80 -17.88 23.05
C ARG A 14 1.41 -17.05 24.16
N TRP A 15 1.89 -15.86 23.80
CA TRP A 15 2.54 -14.96 24.75
C TRP A 15 1.65 -13.78 25.13
N ARG A 16 1.64 -13.44 26.42
CA ARG A 16 0.91 -12.26 26.91
C ARG A 16 1.70 -10.98 26.62
N ASN A 17 2.96 -10.92 27.03
CA ASN A 17 3.87 -9.80 26.80
C ASN A 17 5.29 -10.35 26.57
N SER A 18 5.90 -10.00 25.43
CA SER A 18 7.25 -10.44 25.08
C SER A 18 8.10 -9.27 24.59
N ALA A 19 9.36 -9.25 25.01
CA ALA A 19 10.40 -8.39 24.45
C ALA A 19 11.54 -9.30 23.99
N LEU A 20 11.78 -9.36 22.69
CA LEU A 20 12.74 -10.29 22.10
C LEU A 20 13.70 -9.52 21.20
N GLU A 21 15.01 -9.74 21.32
CA GLU A 21 15.94 -9.14 20.38
C GLU A 21 15.80 -9.84 19.02
N LYS A 22 15.93 -11.18 19.00
CA LYS A 22 15.73 -11.99 17.80
C LYS A 22 14.82 -13.19 18.02
N LEU A 23 13.93 -13.43 17.06
CA LEU A 23 13.13 -14.65 17.00
C LEU A 23 13.16 -15.24 15.59
N SER A 24 13.36 -16.55 15.52
CA SER A 24 13.14 -17.33 14.31
C SER A 24 12.28 -18.54 14.64
N THR A 25 11.08 -18.61 14.09
CA THR A 25 10.18 -19.76 14.25
C THR A 25 9.54 -20.11 12.92
N GLY A 26 9.32 -21.40 12.68
CA GLY A 26 8.56 -21.87 11.53
C GLY A 26 7.06 -21.67 11.70
N GLU A 27 6.57 -21.59 12.94
CA GLU A 27 5.14 -21.75 13.24
C GLU A 27 4.39 -20.43 13.40
N SER A 28 3.13 -20.50 13.87
CA SER A 28 2.16 -19.40 14.00
C SER A 28 2.06 -18.83 15.45
N PRO A 29 3.04 -18.05 15.94
CA PRO A 29 3.00 -17.48 17.29
C PRO A 29 1.91 -16.41 17.45
N CYS A 30 1.34 -16.34 18.65
CA CYS A 30 0.30 -15.39 19.00
C CYS A 30 0.73 -14.49 20.17
N TRP A 31 0.86 -13.18 19.91
CA TRP A 31 1.20 -12.19 20.95
C TRP A 31 0.05 -11.22 21.24
N ARG A 32 -0.17 -10.95 22.52
CA ARG A 32 -0.99 -9.78 22.91
C ARG A 32 -0.19 -8.48 22.82
N LYS A 33 1.05 -8.46 23.30
CA LYS A 33 2.01 -7.37 23.10
C LYS A 33 3.39 -7.94 22.79
N SER A 34 4.02 -7.47 21.72
CA SER A 34 5.40 -7.81 21.38
C SER A 34 6.21 -6.59 20.99
N VAL A 35 7.47 -6.57 21.43
CA VAL A 35 8.51 -5.68 20.91
C VAL A 35 9.64 -6.56 20.43
N SER A 36 10.09 -6.37 19.19
CA SER A 36 11.22 -7.15 18.68
C SER A 36 12.08 -6.38 17.69
N GLU A 37 13.39 -6.60 17.74
CA GLU A 37 14.29 -5.99 16.76
C GLU A 37 14.21 -6.77 15.43
N LYS A 38 14.41 -8.09 15.48
CA LYS A 38 14.38 -8.96 14.30
C LYS A 38 13.46 -10.15 14.51
N LEU A 39 12.46 -10.28 13.63
CA LEU A 39 11.53 -11.41 13.65
C LEU A 39 11.54 -12.10 12.29
N ARG A 40 11.66 -13.43 12.31
CA ARG A 40 11.47 -14.30 11.14
C ARG A 40 10.41 -15.34 11.50
N VAL A 41 9.33 -15.35 10.74
CA VAL A 41 8.22 -16.29 10.95
C VAL A 41 7.89 -16.96 9.62
N GLY A 42 7.83 -18.29 9.63
CA GLY A 42 7.41 -19.09 8.48
C GLY A 42 5.92 -18.90 8.20
N GLU A 43 5.10 -19.26 9.19
CA GLU A 43 3.63 -19.23 9.09
C GLU A 43 2.99 -17.90 9.58
N THR A 44 1.74 -17.94 10.07
CA THR A 44 0.85 -16.77 10.29
C THR A 44 0.93 -16.19 11.71
N PRO A 45 1.80 -15.20 12.00
CA PRO A 45 1.83 -14.60 13.33
C PRO A 45 0.61 -13.71 13.56
N CYS A 46 0.02 -13.81 14.75
CA CYS A 46 -1.09 -12.97 15.17
C CYS A 46 -0.67 -12.06 16.34
N CYS A 47 -0.65 -10.74 16.12
CA CYS A 47 -0.32 -9.76 17.16
C CYS A 47 -1.46 -8.77 17.38
N ARG A 48 -1.81 -8.54 18.65
CA ARG A 48 -2.73 -7.45 18.99
C ARG A 48 -2.03 -6.09 18.96
N ILE A 49 -0.82 -6.01 19.52
CA ILE A 49 0.03 -4.82 19.52
C ILE A 49 1.47 -5.27 19.27
N SER A 50 2.11 -4.71 18.25
CA SER A 50 3.50 -5.03 17.92
C SER A 50 4.31 -3.79 17.53
N ALA A 51 5.56 -3.75 17.97
CA ALA A 51 6.58 -2.81 17.49
C ALA A 51 7.79 -3.62 17.00
N LEU A 52 8.15 -3.47 15.73
CA LEU A 52 9.29 -4.18 15.14
C LEU A 52 10.20 -3.29 14.30
N GLU A 53 11.50 -3.56 14.34
CA GLU A 53 12.43 -2.95 13.39
C GLU A 53 12.42 -3.71 12.06
N LYS A 54 12.63 -5.04 12.08
CA LYS A 54 12.69 -5.86 10.88
C LYS A 54 11.83 -7.11 11.00
N LEU A 55 10.90 -7.30 10.06
CA LEU A 55 10.14 -8.54 9.90
C LEU A 55 10.38 -9.18 8.53
N ARG A 56 10.57 -10.51 8.56
CA ARG A 56 10.29 -11.39 7.42
C ARG A 56 9.20 -12.39 7.80
N ALA A 57 8.08 -12.37 7.08
CA ALA A 57 7.01 -13.33 7.23
C ALA A 57 6.84 -14.09 5.90
N GLY A 58 6.75 -15.41 5.96
CA GLY A 58 6.36 -16.23 4.80
C GLY A 58 4.88 -16.01 4.48
N GLU A 59 4.02 -16.29 5.45
CA GLU A 59 2.56 -16.26 5.30
C GLU A 59 1.84 -15.18 6.11
N THR A 60 0.53 -15.02 5.85
CA THR A 60 -0.37 -13.92 6.22
C THR A 60 -0.31 -13.45 7.70
N PRO A 61 0.45 -12.38 8.04
CA PRO A 61 0.40 -11.83 9.40
C PRO A 61 -0.91 -11.07 9.64
N ARG A 62 -1.51 -11.26 10.82
CA ARG A 62 -2.72 -10.52 11.24
C ARG A 62 -2.43 -9.62 12.41
N TRP A 63 -2.45 -8.31 12.18
CA TRP A 63 -2.19 -7.32 13.23
C TRP A 63 -3.32 -6.33 13.44
N ARG A 64 -3.62 -6.06 14.71
CA ARG A 64 -4.57 -5.00 15.07
C ARG A 64 -3.90 -3.63 15.14
N LYS A 65 -2.76 -3.52 15.82
CA LYS A 65 -1.95 -2.31 15.94
C LYS A 65 -0.48 -2.68 15.74
N SER A 66 0.18 -2.08 14.76
CA SER A 66 1.58 -2.37 14.47
C SER A 66 2.37 -1.14 14.07
N ALA A 67 3.60 -1.04 14.54
CA ALA A 67 4.61 -0.15 14.01
C ALA A 67 5.78 -1.00 13.52
N VAL A 68 6.12 -0.94 12.24
CA VAL A 68 7.19 -1.76 11.65
C VAL A 68 8.06 -0.92 10.74
N GLU A 69 9.37 -0.86 10.98
CA GLU A 69 10.26 -0.07 10.12
C GLU A 69 10.42 -0.77 8.75
N LYS A 70 10.78 -2.04 8.74
CA LYS A 70 10.98 -2.82 7.50
C LYS A 70 10.19 -4.14 7.53
N LEU A 71 9.24 -4.26 6.61
CA LEU A 71 8.45 -5.47 6.42
C LEU A 71 8.71 -6.10 5.05
N ARG A 72 9.04 -7.39 5.05
CA ARG A 72 8.95 -8.27 3.87
C ARG A 72 7.95 -9.38 4.17
N ALA A 73 6.91 -9.48 3.35
CA ALA A 73 5.92 -10.55 3.44
C ALA A 73 5.79 -11.20 2.06
N GLY A 74 5.77 -12.54 2.02
CA GLY A 74 5.38 -13.27 0.80
C GLY A 74 3.90 -13.04 0.52
N GLU A 75 3.05 -13.45 1.47
CA GLU A 75 1.59 -13.41 1.30
C GLU A 75 0.84 -12.40 2.20
N THR A 76 -0.44 -12.22 1.87
CA THR A 76 -1.37 -11.15 2.27
C THR A 76 -1.35 -10.74 3.77
N PRO A 77 -0.65 -9.65 4.17
CA PRO A 77 -0.82 -9.08 5.49
C PRO A 77 -2.22 -8.44 5.62
N ARG A 78 -2.90 -8.72 6.75
CA ARG A 78 -4.11 -8.00 7.14
C ARG A 78 -3.83 -7.14 8.35
N MET A 79 -3.85 -5.82 8.15
CA MET A 79 -3.62 -4.89 9.25
C MET A 79 -4.74 -3.88 9.39
N ARG A 80 -5.11 -3.62 10.64
CA ARG A 80 -6.16 -2.65 10.95
C ARG A 80 -5.60 -1.25 11.12
N ASN A 81 -4.64 -1.08 12.03
CA ASN A 81 -3.95 0.19 12.29
C ASN A 81 -2.45 -0.03 12.21
N SER A 82 -1.78 0.60 11.26
CA SER A 82 -0.37 0.33 11.00
C SER A 82 0.41 1.58 10.61
N ALA A 83 1.63 1.70 11.14
CA ALA A 83 2.63 2.62 10.64
C ALA A 83 3.82 1.81 10.11
N LEU A 84 4.22 2.07 8.87
CA LEU A 84 5.32 1.38 8.22
C LEU A 84 6.25 2.36 7.50
N GLU A 85 7.56 2.13 7.54
CA GLU A 85 8.49 2.94 6.73
C GLU A 85 8.68 2.29 5.35
N LYS A 86 9.05 1.01 5.32
CA LYS A 86 9.34 0.27 4.08
C LYS A 86 8.60 -1.06 4.05
N LEU A 87 7.79 -1.26 3.02
CA LEU A 87 7.08 -2.51 2.76
C LEU A 87 7.46 -3.07 1.39
N ARG A 88 7.78 -4.36 1.37
CA ARG A 88 7.79 -5.19 0.17
C ARG A 88 6.84 -6.36 0.37
N VAL A 89 5.87 -6.47 -0.53
CA VAL A 89 4.90 -7.55 -0.52
C VAL A 89 4.73 -8.08 -1.94
N GLU A 90 4.61 -9.39 -2.08
CA GLU A 90 4.38 -10.00 -3.37
C GLU A 90 2.87 -10.01 -3.66
N GLU A 91 2.03 -10.39 -2.68
CA GLU A 91 0.57 -10.54 -2.88
C GLU A 91 -0.36 -9.66 -2.02
N THR A 92 -1.58 -9.47 -2.55
CA THR A 92 -2.71 -8.58 -2.15
C THR A 92 -2.89 -8.21 -0.65
N PRO A 93 -2.23 -7.15 -0.13
CA PRO A 93 -2.39 -6.79 1.26
C PRO A 93 -3.68 -5.99 1.51
N ARG A 94 -4.30 -6.13 2.69
CA ARG A 94 -5.55 -5.40 3.06
C ARG A 94 -5.38 -4.54 4.30
N TRP A 95 -5.73 -3.25 4.15
CA TRP A 95 -5.48 -2.23 5.16
C TRP A 95 -6.68 -1.32 5.39
N ARG A 96 -6.92 -0.95 6.65
CA ARG A 96 -8.05 -0.08 7.05
C ARG A 96 -7.68 1.30 7.57
N TYR A 97 -6.51 1.44 8.18
CA TYR A 97 -5.94 2.70 8.68
C TYR A 97 -4.43 2.54 8.65
N SER A 98 -3.77 3.27 7.77
CA SER A 98 -2.34 3.05 7.55
C SER A 98 -1.59 4.31 7.15
N ALA A 99 -0.39 4.44 7.69
CA ALA A 99 0.63 5.36 7.20
C ALA A 99 1.80 4.53 6.67
N LEU A 100 2.24 4.79 5.43
CA LEU A 100 3.37 4.10 4.83
C LEU A 100 4.21 5.03 3.96
N GLU A 101 5.52 5.13 4.21
CA GLU A 101 6.38 5.95 3.35
C GLU A 101 6.64 5.27 2.01
N LYS A 102 7.09 4.02 1.98
CA LYS A 102 7.54 3.36 0.76
C LYS A 102 6.93 1.97 0.59
N LEU A 103 6.13 1.79 -0.48
CA LEU A 103 5.63 0.49 -0.91
C LEU A 103 6.25 0.05 -2.24
N ARG A 104 6.65 -1.22 -2.28
CA ARG A 104 6.66 -2.01 -3.52
C ARG A 104 5.75 -3.21 -3.34
N ALA A 105 4.70 -3.29 -4.16
CA ALA A 105 3.79 -4.41 -4.21
C ALA A 105 3.86 -5.06 -5.60
N GLY A 106 3.88 -6.40 -5.66
CA GLY A 106 3.66 -7.14 -6.90
C GLY A 106 2.21 -6.97 -7.35
N GLU A 107 1.28 -7.39 -6.51
CA GLU A 107 -0.16 -7.40 -6.80
C GLU A 107 -1.00 -6.37 -6.02
N THR A 108 -2.32 -6.41 -6.25
CA THR A 108 -3.38 -5.45 -5.87
C THR A 108 -3.54 -5.16 -4.37
N PRO A 109 -3.01 -4.04 -3.83
CA PRO A 109 -3.26 -3.70 -2.44
C PRO A 109 -4.60 -2.98 -2.27
N ARG A 110 -5.34 -3.32 -1.20
CA ARG A 110 -6.60 -2.64 -0.84
C ARG A 110 -6.39 -1.75 0.37
N TRP A 111 -6.59 -0.46 0.18
CA TRP A 111 -6.42 0.55 1.20
C TRP A 111 -7.71 1.33 1.44
N ARG A 112 -8.01 1.56 2.71
CA ARG A 112 -9.05 2.46 3.17
C ARG A 112 -8.43 3.40 4.20
N ASN A 113 -8.72 4.70 4.14
CA ASN A 113 -8.23 5.68 5.10
C ASN A 113 -6.72 5.62 5.31
N SER A 114 -5.95 5.94 4.26
CA SER A 114 -4.50 5.71 4.23
C SER A 114 -3.73 6.95 3.76
N THR A 115 -2.54 7.13 4.32
CA THR A 115 -1.54 8.12 3.88
C THR A 115 -0.31 7.39 3.33
N LEU A 116 0.08 7.67 2.09
CA LEU A 116 1.22 7.00 1.43
C LEU A 116 2.13 8.00 0.72
N GLU A 117 3.44 8.02 0.97
CA GLU A 117 4.33 8.92 0.22
C GLU A 117 4.66 8.36 -1.17
N LYS A 118 5.25 7.16 -1.23
CA LYS A 118 5.82 6.59 -2.46
C LYS A 118 5.33 5.18 -2.67
N HIS A 119 4.48 5.00 -3.67
CA HIS A 119 3.86 3.73 -3.97
C HIS A 119 4.13 3.27 -5.40
N HIS A 120 4.70 2.08 -5.51
CA HIS A 120 4.88 1.37 -6.77
C HIS A 120 4.15 0.04 -6.67
N ALA A 121 3.19 -0.20 -7.56
CA ALA A 121 2.55 -1.49 -7.70
C ALA A 121 2.60 -1.95 -9.17
N GLY A 122 2.89 -3.24 -9.36
CA GLY A 122 2.77 -3.88 -10.68
C GLY A 122 1.32 -3.85 -11.12
N GLU A 123 0.42 -4.31 -10.25
CA GLU A 123 -1.01 -4.38 -10.50
C GLU A 123 -1.89 -3.51 -9.58
N THR A 124 -3.15 -3.42 -9.99
CA THR A 124 -4.22 -2.50 -9.59
C THR A 124 -4.43 -2.27 -8.06
N PRO A 125 -4.12 -1.08 -7.49
CA PRO A 125 -4.50 -0.75 -6.12
C PRO A 125 -5.94 -0.21 -6.01
N HIS A 126 -6.69 -0.67 -5.00
CA HIS A 126 -7.96 -0.06 -4.63
C HIS A 126 -7.78 0.92 -3.47
N LEU A 127 -7.90 2.21 -3.75
CA LEU A 127 -7.79 3.28 -2.75
C LEU A 127 -9.15 3.92 -2.48
N ARG A 128 -9.48 4.07 -1.20
CA ARG A 128 -10.65 4.83 -0.74
C ARG A 128 -10.28 5.73 0.42
N ASN A 129 -10.60 7.02 0.30
CA ASN A 129 -10.28 8.04 1.32
C ASN A 129 -8.77 8.04 1.62
N SER A 130 -7.95 8.28 0.60
CA SER A 130 -6.49 8.20 0.73
C SER A 130 -5.79 9.47 0.27
N ALA A 131 -4.71 9.83 0.94
CA ALA A 131 -3.82 10.91 0.53
C ALA A 131 -2.45 10.32 0.15
N LEU A 132 -1.93 10.74 -0.99
CA LEU A 132 -0.67 10.23 -1.52
C LEU A 132 0.21 11.35 -2.09
N GLU A 133 1.53 11.19 -2.07
CA GLU A 133 2.40 12.09 -2.83
C GLU A 133 2.65 11.53 -4.24
N THR A 134 3.12 10.29 -4.34
CA THR A 134 3.52 9.70 -5.62
C THR A 134 3.00 8.28 -5.78
N LEU A 135 2.33 8.03 -6.90
CA LEU A 135 1.81 6.73 -7.27
C LEU A 135 2.22 6.38 -8.70
N ARG A 136 2.82 5.20 -8.87
CA ARG A 136 3.11 4.59 -10.17
C ARG A 136 2.49 3.21 -10.23
N VAL A 137 1.70 2.99 -11.28
CA VAL A 137 0.90 1.78 -11.50
C VAL A 137 0.82 1.48 -12.99
N GLY A 138 0.86 0.20 -13.35
CA GLY A 138 0.63 -0.25 -14.74
C GLY A 138 -0.83 -0.04 -15.14
N GLU A 139 -1.73 -0.71 -14.42
CA GLU A 139 -3.18 -0.64 -14.62
C GLU A 139 -3.90 0.02 -13.43
N THR A 140 -5.05 0.67 -13.67
CA THR A 140 -5.83 1.31 -12.59
C THR A 140 -7.31 0.92 -12.52
N PRO A 141 -7.80 0.46 -11.35
CA PRO A 141 -9.21 0.33 -11.07
C PRO A 141 -9.78 1.68 -10.60
N PRO A 142 -11.09 1.77 -10.26
CA PRO A 142 -11.66 3.02 -9.76
C PRO A 142 -11.00 3.50 -8.45
N LEU A 143 -10.39 4.68 -8.48
CA LEU A 143 -9.96 5.40 -7.29
C LEU A 143 -11.04 6.40 -6.87
N ARG A 144 -11.37 6.43 -5.58
CA ARG A 144 -12.45 7.28 -5.04
C ARG A 144 -12.00 8.04 -3.82
N ASN A 145 -12.37 9.33 -3.77
CA ASN A 145 -12.08 10.21 -2.63
C ASN A 145 -10.58 10.20 -2.30
N PHE A 146 -9.75 10.76 -3.18
CA PHE A 146 -8.30 10.78 -2.95
C PHE A 146 -7.68 12.13 -3.31
N ALA A 147 -6.56 12.42 -2.64
CA ALA A 147 -5.68 13.53 -2.96
C ALA A 147 -4.31 12.98 -3.36
N LEU A 148 -3.75 13.42 -4.49
CA LEU A 148 -2.46 12.91 -4.98
C LEU A 148 -1.63 13.97 -5.72
N GLU A 149 -0.37 14.17 -5.33
CA GLU A 149 0.50 15.14 -6.00
C GLU A 149 0.91 14.67 -7.41
N LYS A 150 1.44 13.45 -7.55
CA LYS A 150 1.95 12.91 -8.83
C LYS A 150 1.44 11.50 -9.11
N LEU A 151 0.77 11.34 -10.23
CA LEU A 151 0.27 10.05 -10.71
C LEU A 151 0.86 9.71 -12.09
N ARG A 152 1.40 8.50 -12.23
CA ARG A 152 1.72 7.89 -13.53
C ARG A 152 0.99 6.56 -13.66
N VAL A 153 0.23 6.44 -14.74
CA VAL A 153 -0.58 5.25 -15.07
C VAL A 153 -0.32 4.86 -16.52
N GLY A 154 -0.20 3.55 -16.78
CA GLY A 154 -0.24 3.01 -18.13
C GLY A 154 -1.65 3.12 -18.70
N GLU A 155 -2.60 2.39 -18.12
CA GLU A 155 -3.90 2.14 -18.75
C GLU A 155 -5.15 2.56 -17.93
N SER A 156 -6.10 3.14 -18.68
CA SER A 156 -7.56 3.27 -18.44
C SER A 156 -8.13 3.64 -17.04
N PRO A 157 -7.61 4.64 -16.32
CA PRO A 157 -8.17 5.02 -15.02
C PRO A 157 -9.61 5.55 -15.03
N ARG A 158 -10.35 5.19 -13.97
CA ARG A 158 -11.60 5.84 -13.56
C ARG A 158 -11.45 6.55 -12.22
N TYR A 159 -11.62 7.87 -12.20
CA TYR A 159 -11.51 8.68 -10.98
C TYR A 159 -12.83 9.35 -10.61
N ARG A 160 -13.13 9.38 -9.31
CA ARG A 160 -14.28 10.12 -8.76
C ARG A 160 -13.93 10.82 -7.47
N ASN A 161 -14.30 12.11 -7.38
CA ASN A 161 -14.06 12.94 -6.19
C ASN A 161 -12.56 12.99 -5.84
N SER A 162 -11.76 13.58 -6.72
CA SER A 162 -10.29 13.53 -6.59
C SER A 162 -9.65 14.89 -6.75
N ALA A 163 -8.56 15.14 -6.02
CA ALA A 163 -7.69 16.28 -6.24
C ALA A 163 -6.31 15.78 -6.67
N LEU A 164 -5.83 16.22 -7.83
CA LEU A 164 -4.49 15.90 -8.31
C LEU A 164 -3.73 17.15 -8.76
N GLU A 165 -2.41 17.14 -8.59
CA GLU A 165 -1.56 18.19 -9.17
C GLU A 165 -1.07 17.76 -10.57
N LYS A 166 -0.38 16.63 -10.67
CA LYS A 166 0.22 16.15 -11.93
C LYS A 166 -0.22 14.74 -12.26
N LEU A 167 -0.76 14.56 -13.46
CA LEU A 167 -1.22 13.27 -13.98
C LEU A 167 -0.61 12.96 -15.34
N ARG A 168 -0.04 11.76 -15.48
CA ARG A 168 0.38 11.18 -16.76
C ARG A 168 -0.34 9.86 -16.98
N VAL A 169 -1.03 9.73 -18.11
CA VAL A 169 -1.75 8.50 -18.52
C VAL A 169 -1.34 8.13 -19.93
N GLY A 170 -1.07 6.84 -20.17
CA GLY A 170 -0.71 6.33 -21.49
C GLY A 170 -1.86 6.36 -22.47
N GLU A 171 -3.05 5.94 -22.04
CA GLU A 171 -4.21 5.76 -22.93
C GLU A 171 -5.40 6.66 -22.55
N THR A 172 -6.58 6.05 -22.35
CA THR A 172 -7.84 6.72 -22.04
C THR A 172 -7.99 7.03 -20.55
N LEU A 173 -8.74 8.08 -20.24
CA LEU A 173 -9.04 8.43 -18.87
C LEU A 173 -10.50 8.87 -18.72
N ARG A 174 -11.16 8.45 -17.63
CA ARG A 174 -12.44 8.99 -17.18
C ARG A 174 -12.30 9.62 -15.80
N TRP A 175 -12.51 10.92 -15.68
CA TRP A 175 -12.62 11.57 -14.36
C TRP A 175 -13.96 12.27 -14.17
N ARG A 176 -14.41 12.33 -12.92
CA ARG A 176 -15.67 12.99 -12.53
C ARG A 176 -15.55 13.65 -11.16
N MET A 177 -16.10 14.87 -11.02
CA MET A 177 -16.10 15.61 -9.74
C MET A 177 -14.69 15.81 -9.17
N SER A 178 -13.72 16.17 -10.03
CA SER A 178 -12.31 16.22 -9.64
C SER A 178 -11.64 17.54 -10.07
N ALA A 179 -10.54 17.90 -9.39
CA ALA A 179 -9.67 19.01 -9.77
C ALA A 179 -8.30 18.47 -10.16
N LEU A 180 -7.74 18.96 -11.27
CA LEU A 180 -6.41 18.61 -11.75
C LEU A 180 -5.66 19.86 -12.25
N GLU A 181 -4.42 20.05 -11.84
CA GLU A 181 -3.60 21.16 -12.36
C GLU A 181 -3.04 20.82 -13.75
N LYS A 182 -2.31 19.70 -13.90
CA LYS A 182 -1.60 19.33 -15.12
C LYS A 182 -1.92 17.89 -15.56
N LEU A 183 -2.48 17.74 -16.76
CA LEU A 183 -2.68 16.44 -17.43
C LEU A 183 -1.75 16.30 -18.62
N ARG A 184 -1.03 15.17 -18.71
CA ARG A 184 -0.50 14.64 -19.96
C ARG A 184 -1.17 13.29 -20.26
N VAL A 185 -1.73 13.14 -21.45
CA VAL A 185 -2.43 11.92 -21.86
C VAL A 185 -2.05 11.53 -23.29
N GLY A 186 -1.98 10.24 -23.59
CA GLY A 186 -1.82 9.77 -24.96
C GLY A 186 -3.09 9.93 -25.78
N GLU A 187 -4.25 9.57 -25.22
CA GLU A 187 -5.56 9.63 -25.90
C GLU A 187 -6.61 10.53 -25.21
N CYS A 188 -7.73 10.79 -25.89
CA CYS A 188 -8.73 11.77 -25.44
C CYS A 188 -9.34 11.43 -24.04
N PRO A 189 -9.26 12.35 -23.06
CA PRO A 189 -9.88 12.14 -21.75
C PRO A 189 -11.39 12.44 -21.79
N ARG A 190 -12.20 11.68 -21.05
CA ARG A 190 -13.62 11.98 -20.79
C ARG A 190 -13.77 12.62 -19.41
N ARG A 191 -14.27 13.86 -19.39
CA ARG A 191 -14.47 14.67 -18.17
C ARG A 191 -15.95 14.96 -17.91
N ARG A 192 -16.37 14.92 -16.64
CA ARG A 192 -17.69 15.41 -16.20
C ARG A 192 -17.60 16.17 -14.88
N ASN A 193 -18.09 17.40 -14.82
CA ASN A 193 -18.08 18.26 -13.63
C ASN A 193 -16.70 18.27 -12.97
N SER A 194 -15.66 18.74 -13.64
CA SER A 194 -14.29 18.72 -13.09
C SER A 194 -13.59 20.00 -13.46
N ALA A 195 -12.42 20.31 -12.88
CA ALA A 195 -11.53 21.43 -13.19
C ALA A 195 -10.20 20.92 -13.80
N LEU A 196 -9.65 21.60 -14.82
CA LEU A 196 -8.34 21.32 -15.41
C LEU A 196 -7.69 22.63 -15.82
N GLU A 197 -6.46 22.89 -15.37
CA GLU A 197 -5.72 24.08 -15.81
C GLU A 197 -4.92 23.86 -17.09
N LYS A 198 -4.18 22.74 -17.19
CA LYS A 198 -3.28 22.47 -18.32
C LYS A 198 -3.47 21.05 -18.87
N LEU A 199 -3.64 20.95 -20.20
CA LEU A 199 -3.75 19.70 -20.95
C LEU A 199 -2.64 19.62 -21.99
N CYS A 200 -1.90 18.51 -21.99
CA CYS A 200 -1.00 18.13 -23.08
C CYS A 200 -1.43 16.77 -23.63
N VAL A 201 -1.80 16.72 -24.90
CA VAL A 201 -2.13 15.45 -25.60
C VAL A 201 -0.93 15.06 -26.46
N GLY A 202 -0.47 13.82 -26.30
CA GLY A 202 0.73 13.30 -26.99
C GLY A 202 0.51 13.03 -28.48
N GLU A 203 -0.68 12.59 -28.87
CA GLU A 203 -1.05 12.36 -30.26
C GLU A 203 -2.33 13.12 -30.62
N ILE A 204 -2.21 14.04 -31.58
CA ILE A 204 -3.36 14.57 -32.31
C ILE A 204 -3.55 13.60 -33.47
N PRO A 205 -4.63 12.81 -33.57
CA PRO A 205 -4.91 12.09 -34.81
C PRO A 205 -5.00 13.16 -35.90
N ARG A 206 -4.08 13.09 -36.87
CA ARG A 206 -4.14 13.92 -38.07
C ARG A 206 -5.50 13.67 -38.70
N TRP A 207 -6.37 14.68 -38.71
CA TRP A 207 -7.52 14.67 -39.59
C TRP A 207 -6.97 14.64 -41.00
N ARG A 208 -7.06 13.48 -41.67
CA ARG A 208 -6.91 13.43 -43.13
C ARG A 208 -8.19 14.02 -43.71
N ASN A 209 -8.04 15.01 -44.59
CA ASN A 209 -9.10 15.53 -45.46
C ASN A 209 -9.86 14.39 -46.15
#